data_AF-A0AAI9RN02-F1
#
_entry.id   AF-A0AAI9RN02-F1
#
_cell.length_a   1.000
_cell.length_b   1.000
_cell.length_c   1.000
_cell.angle_alpha   90.00
_cell.angle_beta   90.00
_cell.angle_gamma   90.00
#
_symmetry.space_group_name_H-M   'P 1'
#
loop_
_entity.id
_entity.type
_entity.pdbx_description
1 polymer ?
#
loop_
_entity_poly.entity_id
_entity_poly.type
_entity_poly.pdbx_seq_one_letter_code
_entity_poly.pdbx_strand_id
1 'polypeptide(L)'
;MLDTSAQKSIDNLKKILTNEDMTFNEQTTKHFLILPFLTSLGYDITDPNVLKHEFKPANLRGNNDKVDYALDLGDFKIIIEAKPLNTNIKRHYHQLQKYYNSTPEVQLGIITDGRNYHFFTDFYYENLMDIEPFYSLDVLNLTDYDFYFLNLLSYTKISANSIREATEEIIFRDKLLTSFKKTLEELPPEFIKLVVKDFYPHAVTKKVIEKATAIAKQVGANRLDLSIIDESIIMSNERVEQLDSPTTVPAEEVAPETPADSEVKEDKPAEKEPEVSAPQSAEPETKLVEIETTPPPTKRLSLRKGERVSLTMEDPPLTKLKVGLGWDVSSQQGTEFDLDVHVFLLNENQKVPKEEFFIFYNNPQSPDGSTNLLKDSRTAGNNTETVFVELDKVSSEVEKIVFIVTIYDALTREQNFSMVNNVFIRMTNAETGEEMFQFDLANGGGPETCLIVGEIYRYNEDWKFTAVGNGYQSDIQQLCTNFGVQLA
;
A
#
# COMPACT_ATOMS: atom_id res chain seq x y z
N MET A 1 6.83 5.80 29.66
CA MET A 1 6.30 5.09 30.85
C MET A 1 4.86 5.52 31.06
N LEU A 2 3.90 4.58 30.96
CA LEU A 2 2.50 4.85 31.33
C LEU A 2 2.41 5.16 32.84
N ASP A 3 1.39 5.92 33.25
CA ASP A 3 1.14 6.16 34.67
C ASP A 3 0.84 4.83 35.40
N THR A 4 1.20 4.75 36.68
CA THR A 4 0.99 3.58 37.56
C THR A 4 -0.49 3.15 37.59
N SER A 5 -1.40 4.12 37.45
CA SER A 5 -2.85 3.88 37.32
C SER A 5 -3.21 3.12 36.04
N ALA A 6 -2.60 3.48 34.91
CA ALA A 6 -2.83 2.84 33.62
C ALA A 6 -2.31 1.39 33.61
N GLN A 7 -1.11 1.16 34.15
CA GLN A 7 -0.54 -0.18 34.28
C GLN A 7 -1.43 -1.10 35.12
N LYS A 8 -1.92 -0.61 36.26
CA LYS A 8 -2.83 -1.37 37.13
C LYS A 8 -4.15 -1.72 36.44
N SER A 9 -4.67 -0.82 35.61
CA SER A 9 -5.89 -1.07 34.82
C SER A 9 -5.65 -2.13 33.75
N ILE A 10 -4.52 -2.10 33.04
CA ILE A 10 -4.12 -3.14 32.08
C ILE A 10 -3.95 -4.50 32.79
N ASP A 11 -3.32 -4.54 33.96
CA ASP A 11 -3.16 -5.77 34.73
C ASP A 11 -4.51 -6.35 35.19
N ASN A 12 -5.49 -5.50 35.51
CA ASN A 12 -6.84 -5.95 35.82
C ASN A 12 -7.55 -6.50 34.58
N LEU A 13 -7.40 -5.88 33.41
CA LEU A 13 -7.92 -6.41 32.15
C LEU A 13 -7.32 -7.79 31.85
N LYS A 14 -6.01 -7.96 32.00
CA LYS A 14 -5.35 -9.26 31.84
C LYS A 14 -5.98 -10.34 32.73
N LYS A 15 -6.26 -10.03 34.00
CA LYS A 15 -6.94 -10.98 34.92
C LYS A 15 -8.33 -11.38 34.44
N ILE A 16 -9.12 -10.41 33.95
CA ILE A 16 -10.47 -10.68 33.43
C ILE A 16 -10.37 -11.58 32.19
N LEU A 17 -9.46 -11.25 31.27
CA LEU A 17 -9.25 -11.99 30.02
C LEU A 17 -8.72 -13.42 30.22
N THR A 18 -8.02 -13.70 31.32
CA THR A 18 -7.55 -15.06 31.66
C THR A 18 -8.59 -15.93 32.36
N ASN A 19 -9.78 -15.40 32.68
CA ASN A 19 -10.82 -16.16 33.34
C ASN A 19 -11.70 -16.91 32.31
N GLU A 20 -11.45 -18.21 32.16
CA GLU A 20 -12.13 -19.08 31.18
C GLU A 20 -13.63 -19.29 31.45
N ASP A 21 -14.11 -19.02 32.68
CA ASP A 21 -15.52 -19.20 33.05
C ASP A 21 -16.42 -18.05 32.58
N MET A 22 -15.84 -16.93 32.14
CA MET A 22 -16.60 -15.76 31.69
C MET A 22 -16.88 -15.81 30.18
N THR A 23 -18.15 -15.72 29.81
CA THR A 23 -18.57 -15.51 28.42
C THR A 23 -18.88 -14.03 28.19
N PHE A 24 -18.28 -13.45 27.17
CA PHE A 24 -18.51 -12.05 26.82
C PHE A 24 -19.28 -11.95 25.51
N ASN A 25 -20.49 -11.40 25.59
CA ASN A 25 -21.20 -10.91 24.42
C ASN A 25 -20.71 -9.48 24.11
N GLU A 26 -21.19 -8.90 23.02
CA GLU A 26 -20.74 -7.58 22.57
C GLU A 26 -20.91 -6.48 23.64
N GLN A 27 -22.04 -6.48 24.35
CA GLN A 27 -22.33 -5.48 25.40
C GLN A 27 -21.46 -5.67 26.64
N THR A 28 -21.19 -6.90 27.05
CA THR A 28 -20.30 -7.15 28.18
C THR A 28 -18.83 -6.90 27.81
N THR A 29 -18.40 -7.20 26.59
CA THR A 29 -17.06 -6.82 26.08
C THR A 29 -16.87 -5.30 26.15
N LYS A 30 -17.83 -4.56 25.59
CA LYS A 30 -17.90 -3.09 25.65
C LYS A 30 -17.69 -2.57 27.07
N HIS A 31 -18.51 -3.04 28.01
CA HIS A 31 -18.53 -2.51 29.37
C HIS A 31 -17.31 -2.91 30.22
N PHE A 32 -16.88 -4.17 30.15
CA PHE A 32 -15.89 -4.72 31.08
C PHE A 32 -14.47 -4.77 30.53
N LEU A 33 -14.29 -4.67 29.20
CA LEU A 33 -12.98 -4.74 28.58
C LEU A 33 -12.60 -3.41 27.91
N ILE A 34 -13.48 -2.87 27.06
CA ILE A 34 -13.14 -1.69 26.24
C ILE A 34 -13.20 -0.40 27.06
N LEU A 35 -14.28 -0.13 27.80
CA LEU A 35 -14.38 1.10 28.60
C LEU A 35 -13.26 1.22 29.67
N PRO A 36 -12.90 0.15 30.41
CA PRO A 36 -11.76 0.23 31.34
C PRO A 36 -10.43 0.41 30.62
N PHE A 37 -10.27 -0.15 29.41
CA PHE A 37 -9.09 0.09 28.58
C PHE A 37 -8.97 1.57 28.19
N LEU A 38 -10.05 2.19 27.71
CA LEU A 38 -10.06 3.63 27.42
C LEU A 38 -9.79 4.48 28.67
N THR A 39 -10.37 4.10 29.81
CA THR A 39 -10.09 4.77 31.09
C THR A 39 -8.61 4.67 31.46
N SER A 40 -7.96 3.54 31.17
CA SER A 40 -6.52 3.36 31.40
C SER A 40 -5.64 4.28 30.55
N LEU A 41 -6.13 4.69 29.37
CA LEU A 41 -5.47 5.66 28.49
C LEU A 41 -5.77 7.12 28.90
N GLY A 42 -6.55 7.33 29.95
CA GLY A 42 -6.87 8.65 30.50
C GLY A 42 -8.09 9.32 29.87
N TYR A 43 -8.89 8.61 29.06
CA TYR A 43 -10.13 9.15 28.52
C TYR A 43 -11.21 9.19 29.60
N ASP A 44 -11.90 10.34 29.72
CA ASP A 44 -13.10 10.43 30.56
C ASP A 44 -14.30 9.82 29.84
N ILE A 45 -14.57 8.55 30.14
CA ILE A 45 -15.70 7.80 29.56
C ILE A 45 -17.07 8.30 30.05
N THR A 46 -17.11 9.22 31.02
CA THR A 46 -18.35 9.78 31.57
C THR A 46 -18.73 11.11 30.94
N ASP A 47 -17.80 11.76 30.24
CA ASP A 47 -18.07 13.01 29.51
C ASP A 47 -18.60 12.70 28.10
N PRO A 48 -19.88 13.01 27.80
CA PRO A 48 -20.46 12.78 26.48
C PRO A 48 -19.85 13.66 25.37
N ASN A 49 -19.08 14.70 25.72
CA ASN A 49 -18.32 15.47 24.75
C ASN A 49 -17.04 14.75 24.33
N VAL A 50 -16.50 13.89 25.20
CA VAL A 50 -15.29 13.09 24.91
C VAL A 50 -15.69 11.76 24.28
N LEU A 51 -16.62 11.01 24.89
CA LEU A 51 -17.04 9.70 24.41
C LEU A 51 -18.52 9.71 23.99
N LYS A 52 -18.77 9.55 22.70
CA LYS A 52 -20.11 9.38 22.12
C LYS A 52 -20.39 7.90 21.92
N HIS A 53 -21.45 7.40 22.54
CA HIS A 53 -21.96 6.05 22.32
C HIS A 53 -22.85 6.01 21.08
N GLU A 54 -22.83 4.88 20.36
CA GLU A 54 -23.66 4.66 19.17
C GLU A 54 -23.58 5.84 18.16
N PHE A 55 -22.35 6.24 17.83
CA PHE A 55 -22.11 7.36 16.93
C PHE A 55 -22.60 7.05 15.52
N LYS A 56 -23.35 7.98 14.94
CA LYS A 56 -23.89 7.83 13.58
C LYS A 56 -23.17 8.78 12.62
N PRO A 57 -22.43 8.28 11.63
CA PRO A 57 -21.89 9.09 10.53
C PRO A 57 -22.99 9.85 9.80
N ALA A 58 -22.76 11.13 9.51
CA ALA A 58 -23.77 12.00 8.90
C ALA A 58 -24.21 11.51 7.50
N ASN A 59 -23.30 10.89 6.75
CA ASN A 59 -23.50 10.50 5.35
C ASN A 59 -24.08 9.09 5.18
N LEU A 60 -24.31 8.32 6.25
CA LEU A 60 -24.85 6.95 6.15
C LEU A 60 -26.38 6.90 6.17
N ARG A 61 -26.94 6.33 5.10
CA ARG A 61 -28.39 6.14 4.88
C ARG A 61 -28.86 4.80 5.48
N GLY A 62 -28.84 4.70 6.81
CA GLY A 62 -29.38 3.53 7.53
C GLY A 62 -29.74 3.85 8.99
N ASN A 63 -30.84 3.28 9.50
CA ASN A 63 -31.26 3.49 10.90
C ASN A 63 -30.40 2.69 11.91
N ASN A 64 -29.76 1.60 11.47
CA ASN A 64 -28.87 0.76 12.29
C ASN A 64 -27.38 0.96 12.02
N ASP A 65 -27.02 1.97 11.21
CA ASP A 65 -25.61 2.25 10.88
C ASP A 65 -24.99 3.17 11.94
N LYS A 66 -24.64 2.56 13.07
CA LYS A 66 -23.96 3.26 14.17
C LYS A 66 -22.69 2.50 14.55
N VAL A 67 -21.61 3.24 14.75
CA VAL A 67 -20.39 2.72 15.36
C VAL A 67 -20.51 2.80 16.87
N ASP A 68 -19.93 1.84 17.58
CA ASP A 68 -20.17 1.67 19.01
C ASP A 68 -19.70 2.86 19.84
N TYR A 69 -18.53 3.38 19.51
CA TYR A 69 -17.97 4.56 20.15
C TYR A 69 -17.34 5.50 19.14
N ALA A 70 -17.45 6.80 19.43
CA ALA A 70 -16.59 7.81 18.85
C ALA A 70 -15.96 8.65 19.97
N LEU A 71 -14.64 8.80 19.94
CA LEU A 71 -13.93 9.75 20.77
C LEU A 71 -13.75 11.06 19.98
N ASP A 72 -14.21 12.16 20.57
CA ASP A 72 -14.14 13.49 19.98
C ASP A 72 -13.13 14.32 20.79
N LEU A 73 -11.94 14.55 20.21
CA LEU A 73 -10.82 15.25 20.85
C LEU A 73 -10.62 16.64 20.24
N GLY A 74 -11.68 17.22 19.66
CA GLY A 74 -11.62 18.47 18.91
C GLY A 74 -11.31 18.20 17.44
N ASP A 75 -10.11 18.59 16.99
CA ASP A 75 -9.69 18.42 15.59
C ASP A 75 -9.31 16.96 15.24
N PHE A 76 -9.30 16.06 16.23
CA PHE A 76 -8.98 14.65 16.05
C PHE A 76 -10.11 13.77 16.57
N LYS A 77 -10.58 12.84 15.75
CA LYS A 77 -11.64 11.91 16.09
C LYS A 77 -11.23 10.47 15.85
N ILE A 78 -11.69 9.61 16.76
CA ILE A 78 -11.46 8.17 16.73
C ILE A 78 -12.81 7.49 16.70
N ILE A 79 -12.96 6.47 15.89
CA ILE A 79 -14.13 5.58 15.95
C ILE A 79 -13.70 4.18 16.38
N ILE A 80 -14.52 3.53 17.19
CA ILE A 80 -14.22 2.22 17.76
C ILE A 80 -15.42 1.30 17.53
N GLU A 81 -15.18 0.22 16.79
CA GLU A 81 -16.13 -0.86 16.59
C GLU A 81 -15.77 -2.04 17.51
N ALA A 82 -16.73 -2.48 18.32
CA ALA A 82 -16.54 -3.56 19.26
C ALA A 82 -17.18 -4.87 18.77
N LYS A 83 -16.57 -5.99 19.13
CA LYS A 83 -17.10 -7.34 18.88
C LYS A 83 -17.09 -8.17 20.15
N PRO A 84 -17.89 -9.24 20.24
CA PRO A 84 -17.79 -10.20 21.34
C PRO A 84 -16.35 -10.73 21.47
N LEU A 85 -15.90 -11.02 22.70
CA LEU A 85 -14.56 -11.57 22.95
C LEU A 85 -14.33 -12.86 22.15
N ASN A 86 -13.11 -13.05 21.64
CA ASN A 86 -12.70 -14.18 20.79
C ASN A 86 -13.36 -14.20 19.40
N THR A 87 -14.00 -13.11 18.98
CA THR A 87 -14.45 -12.95 17.60
C THR A 87 -13.23 -12.79 16.69
N ASN A 88 -13.28 -13.40 15.50
CA ASN A 88 -12.32 -13.07 14.46
C ASN A 88 -12.64 -11.67 13.88
N ILE A 89 -12.09 -10.64 14.53
CA ILE A 89 -12.35 -9.23 14.20
C ILE A 89 -11.95 -8.84 12.78
N LYS A 90 -11.05 -9.59 12.12
CA LYS A 90 -10.65 -9.34 10.72
C LYS A 90 -11.82 -9.43 9.75
N ARG A 91 -12.81 -10.27 10.04
CA ARG A 91 -14.03 -10.41 9.22
C ARG A 91 -14.91 -9.16 9.24
N HIS A 92 -14.65 -8.22 10.14
CA HIS A 92 -15.47 -7.04 10.38
C HIS A 92 -14.77 -5.74 9.98
N TYR A 93 -13.60 -5.79 9.35
CA TYR A 93 -12.90 -4.59 8.85
C TYR A 93 -13.77 -3.77 7.89
N HIS A 94 -14.52 -4.42 7.00
CA HIS A 94 -15.43 -3.76 6.06
C HIS A 94 -16.51 -2.92 6.77
N GLN A 95 -16.97 -3.38 7.95
CA GLN A 95 -17.96 -2.65 8.75
C GLN A 95 -17.35 -1.36 9.31
N LEU A 96 -16.14 -1.42 9.86
CA LEU A 96 -15.42 -0.24 10.33
C LEU A 96 -15.11 0.72 9.16
N GLN A 97 -14.67 0.18 8.02
CA GLN A 97 -14.38 0.94 6.80
C GLN A 97 -15.60 1.76 6.33
N LYS A 98 -16.80 1.16 6.40
CA LYS A 98 -18.05 1.86 6.10
C LYS A 98 -18.21 3.13 6.94
N TYR A 99 -17.97 3.04 8.24
CA TYR A 99 -18.12 4.16 9.17
C TYR A 99 -17.01 5.20 9.00
N TYR A 100 -15.77 4.73 8.84
CA TYR A 100 -14.59 5.57 8.65
C TYR A 100 -14.73 6.42 7.37
N ASN A 101 -14.94 5.78 6.23
CA ASN A 101 -15.01 6.45 4.93
C ASN A 101 -16.18 7.43 4.81
N SER A 102 -17.24 7.22 5.61
CA SER A 102 -18.40 8.11 5.64
C SER A 102 -18.27 9.27 6.64
N THR A 103 -17.12 9.38 7.32
CA THR A 103 -16.85 10.40 8.35
C THR A 103 -15.47 11.04 8.12
N PRO A 104 -15.37 12.06 7.25
CA PRO A 104 -14.09 12.70 6.90
C PRO A 104 -13.31 13.30 8.07
N GLU A 105 -13.97 13.56 9.20
CA GLU A 105 -13.33 14.09 10.41
C GLU A 105 -12.61 13.02 11.24
N VAL A 106 -12.73 11.74 10.88
CA VAL A 106 -12.11 10.61 11.59
C VAL A 106 -10.74 10.34 11.01
N GLN A 107 -9.72 10.32 11.87
CA GLN A 107 -8.35 10.00 11.47
C GLN A 107 -7.88 8.64 11.99
N LEU A 108 -8.53 8.09 13.02
CA LEU A 108 -8.16 6.78 13.58
C LEU A 108 -9.38 5.87 13.73
N GLY A 109 -9.32 4.70 13.11
CA GLY A 109 -10.30 3.63 13.25
C GLY A 109 -9.75 2.53 14.15
N ILE A 110 -10.57 2.01 15.06
CA ILE A 110 -10.20 0.90 15.93
C ILE A 110 -11.28 -0.17 15.81
N ILE A 111 -10.86 -1.42 15.63
CA ILE A 111 -11.74 -2.57 15.81
C ILE A 111 -11.17 -3.52 16.84
N THR A 112 -12.02 -3.98 17.76
CA THR A 112 -11.54 -4.77 18.90
C THR A 112 -12.59 -5.74 19.43
N ASP A 113 -12.12 -6.85 20.00
CA ASP A 113 -12.91 -7.77 20.82
C ASP A 113 -12.62 -7.62 22.33
N GLY A 114 -11.96 -6.53 22.72
CA GLY A 114 -11.52 -6.24 24.09
C GLY A 114 -10.17 -6.87 24.45
N ARG A 115 -9.68 -7.87 23.70
CA ARG A 115 -8.34 -8.45 23.84
C ARG A 115 -7.41 -7.98 22.73
N ASN A 116 -7.85 -8.14 21.48
CA ASN A 116 -7.10 -7.78 20.29
C ASN A 116 -7.59 -6.42 19.82
N TYR A 117 -6.67 -5.51 19.53
CA TYR A 117 -6.98 -4.18 18.99
C TYR A 117 -6.23 -4.01 17.68
N HIS A 118 -6.95 -3.66 16.62
CA HIS A 118 -6.39 -3.35 15.31
C HIS A 118 -6.68 -1.88 14.99
N PHE A 119 -5.63 -1.13 14.65
CA PHE A 119 -5.67 0.31 14.43
C PHE A 119 -5.49 0.63 12.96
N PHE A 120 -6.36 1.49 12.45
CA PHE A 120 -6.46 1.87 11.04
C PHE A 120 -6.37 3.38 10.87
N THR A 121 -5.71 3.79 9.81
CA THR A 121 -5.62 5.18 9.33
C THR A 121 -6.06 5.23 7.88
N ASP A 122 -5.84 6.37 7.23
CA ASP A 122 -6.03 6.64 5.82
C ASP A 122 -4.71 7.03 5.14
N PHE A 123 -3.62 6.36 5.52
CA PHE A 123 -2.26 6.73 5.14
C PHE A 123 -2.03 6.74 3.63
N TYR A 124 -2.67 5.81 2.91
CA TYR A 124 -2.51 5.72 1.46
C TYR A 124 -3.38 6.73 0.71
N TYR A 125 -4.62 6.93 1.15
CA TYR A 125 -5.61 7.78 0.50
C TYR A 125 -6.45 8.49 1.55
N GLU A 126 -6.40 9.81 1.57
CA GLU A 126 -7.12 10.64 2.54
C GLU A 126 -8.62 10.28 2.59
N ASN A 127 -9.16 10.13 3.80
CA ASN A 127 -10.55 9.75 4.06
C ASN A 127 -10.96 8.38 3.50
N LEU A 128 -10.01 7.52 3.13
CA LEU A 128 -10.24 6.10 2.82
C LEU A 128 -9.40 5.24 3.76
N MET A 129 -10.09 4.52 4.65
CA MET A 129 -9.44 3.63 5.61
C MET A 129 -8.57 2.60 4.89
N ASP A 130 -7.32 2.49 5.34
CA ASP A 130 -6.34 1.52 4.89
C ASP A 130 -6.89 0.09 5.03
N ILE A 131 -6.51 -0.79 4.10
CA ILE A 131 -7.04 -2.17 4.05
C ILE A 131 -6.52 -3.03 5.21
N GLU A 132 -5.27 -2.79 5.58
CA GLU A 132 -4.61 -3.48 6.67
C GLU A 132 -4.38 -2.51 7.82
N PRO A 133 -4.48 -2.97 9.07
CA PRO A 133 -4.16 -2.13 10.21
C PRO A 133 -2.67 -1.78 10.17
N PHE A 134 -2.34 -0.52 10.45
CA PHE A 134 -0.94 -0.10 10.57
C PHE A 134 -0.34 -0.62 11.88
N TYR A 135 -1.15 -0.83 12.91
CA TYR A 135 -0.72 -1.38 14.19
C TYR A 135 -1.73 -2.36 14.77
N SER A 136 -1.26 -3.34 15.52
CA SER A 136 -2.11 -4.35 16.17
C SER A 136 -1.47 -4.79 17.48
N LEU A 137 -2.28 -4.96 18.53
CA LEU A 137 -1.82 -5.43 19.83
C LEU A 137 -2.76 -6.49 20.41
N ASP A 138 -2.19 -7.41 21.20
CA ASP A 138 -2.90 -8.38 22.04
C ASP A 138 -2.66 -8.01 23.50
N VAL A 139 -3.72 -7.60 24.22
CA VAL A 139 -3.65 -7.18 25.62
C VAL A 139 -3.04 -8.25 26.53
N LEU A 140 -3.14 -9.54 26.20
CA LEU A 140 -2.48 -10.59 26.98
C LEU A 140 -0.96 -10.64 26.73
N ASN A 141 -0.51 -10.22 25.56
CA ASN A 141 0.86 -10.40 25.06
C ASN A 141 1.48 -9.05 24.64
N LEU A 142 1.41 -8.05 25.53
CA LEU A 142 2.01 -6.74 25.32
C LEU A 142 3.54 -6.79 25.42
N THR A 143 4.18 -6.15 24.46
CA THR A 143 5.62 -5.88 24.37
C THR A 143 5.95 -4.46 24.87
N ASP A 144 7.23 -4.13 24.99
CA ASP A 144 7.66 -2.76 25.35
C ASP A 144 7.23 -1.73 24.30
N TYR A 145 7.23 -2.11 23.02
CA TYR A 145 6.76 -1.26 21.93
C TYR A 145 5.24 -1.01 22.02
N ASP A 146 4.46 -2.01 22.45
CA ASP A 146 3.03 -1.81 22.72
C ASP A 146 2.81 -0.76 23.80
N PHE A 147 3.59 -0.78 24.88
CA PHE A 147 3.49 0.24 25.92
C PHE A 147 3.88 1.64 25.44
N TYR A 148 4.86 1.75 24.55
CA TYR A 148 5.20 3.01 23.88
C TYR A 148 4.03 3.53 23.06
N PHE A 149 3.44 2.69 22.20
CA PHE A 149 2.30 3.04 21.36
C PHE A 149 1.04 3.38 22.20
N LEU A 150 0.75 2.62 23.25
CA LEU A 150 -0.36 2.93 24.17
C LEU A 150 -0.16 4.27 24.88
N ASN A 151 1.07 4.63 25.23
CA ASN A 151 1.38 5.95 25.79
C ASN A 151 1.17 7.07 24.75
N LEU A 152 1.49 6.84 23.48
CA LEU A 152 1.16 7.75 22.38
C LEU A 152 -0.36 7.94 22.24
N LEU A 153 -1.14 6.86 22.38
CA LEU A 153 -2.60 6.88 22.35
C LEU A 153 -3.28 7.49 23.59
N SER A 154 -2.53 7.87 24.61
CA SER A 154 -3.11 8.47 25.82
C SER A 154 -3.78 9.82 25.52
N TYR A 155 -4.85 10.13 26.25
CA TYR A 155 -5.63 11.37 26.07
C TYR A 155 -4.77 12.64 26.07
N THR A 156 -3.68 12.66 26.83
CA THR A 156 -2.77 13.81 26.94
C THR A 156 -1.77 13.96 25.80
N LYS A 157 -1.52 12.89 25.02
CA LYS A 157 -0.45 12.85 24.00
C LYS A 157 -0.97 12.69 22.58
N ILE A 158 -2.14 12.10 22.43
CA ILE A 158 -2.70 11.78 21.12
C ILE A 158 -3.02 13.06 20.33
N SER A 159 -2.59 13.08 19.06
CA SER A 159 -2.95 14.10 18.09
C SER A 159 -2.87 13.55 16.67
N ALA A 160 -3.44 14.27 15.70
CA ALA A 160 -3.38 13.87 14.29
C ALA A 160 -1.93 13.69 13.80
N ASN A 161 -1.06 14.64 14.14
CA ASN A 161 0.35 14.60 13.75
C ASN A 161 1.09 13.43 14.40
N SER A 162 0.88 13.20 15.69
CA SER A 162 1.58 12.15 16.43
C SER A 162 1.21 10.75 15.92
N ILE A 163 -0.05 10.53 15.55
CA ILE A 163 -0.49 9.28 14.93
C ILE A 163 0.07 9.13 13.52
N ARG A 164 0.04 10.20 12.71
CA ARG A 164 0.58 10.16 11.34
C ARG A 164 2.07 9.82 11.32
N GLU A 165 2.87 10.45 12.19
CA GLU A 165 4.31 10.17 12.33
C GLU A 165 4.57 8.71 12.75
N ALA A 166 3.83 8.21 13.75
CA ALA A 166 3.95 6.82 14.18
C ALA A 166 3.54 5.84 13.07
N THR A 167 2.45 6.11 12.36
CA THR A 167 2.02 5.32 11.21
C THR A 167 3.09 5.27 10.12
N GLU A 168 3.69 6.41 9.78
CA GLU A 168 4.76 6.49 8.80
C GLU A 168 5.98 5.66 9.22
N GLU A 169 6.43 5.79 10.47
CA GLU A 169 7.55 5.02 11.02
C GLU A 169 7.26 3.51 10.95
N ILE A 170 6.08 3.08 11.40
CA ILE A 170 5.69 1.66 11.44
C ILE A 170 5.61 1.09 10.01
N ILE A 171 4.94 1.78 9.09
CA ILE A 171 4.80 1.34 7.70
C ILE A 171 6.16 1.33 7.00
N PHE A 172 6.98 2.35 7.21
CA PHE A 172 8.32 2.41 6.64
C PHE A 172 9.18 1.25 7.13
N ARG A 173 9.19 1.01 8.45
CA ARG A 173 9.91 -0.11 9.07
C ARG A 173 9.48 -1.45 8.50
N ASP A 174 8.18 -1.73 8.42
CA ASP A 174 7.66 -2.99 7.91
C ASP A 174 8.04 -3.22 6.43
N LYS A 175 7.86 -2.18 5.59
CA LYS A 175 8.25 -2.23 4.17
C LYS A 175 9.74 -2.42 4.00
N LEU A 176 10.56 -1.74 4.81
CA LEU A 176 12.01 -1.85 4.77
C LEU A 176 12.45 -3.27 5.13
N LEU A 177 11.96 -3.82 6.25
CA LEU A 177 12.26 -5.18 6.68
C LEU A 177 11.80 -6.22 5.67
N THR A 178 10.61 -6.06 5.10
CA THR A 178 10.09 -6.93 4.04
C THR A 178 10.96 -6.88 2.79
N SER A 179 11.42 -5.68 2.39
CA SER A 179 12.32 -5.50 1.25
C SER A 179 13.69 -6.14 1.52
N PHE A 180 14.25 -6.00 2.73
CA PHE A 180 15.49 -6.66 3.12
C PHE A 180 15.36 -8.19 3.13
N LYS A 181 14.29 -8.72 3.73
CA LYS A 181 13.95 -10.15 3.72
C LYS A 181 13.95 -10.70 2.29
N LYS A 182 13.16 -10.07 1.41
CA LYS A 182 13.08 -10.42 0.00
C LYS A 182 14.45 -10.36 -0.70
N THR A 183 15.23 -9.31 -0.46
CA THR A 183 16.58 -9.17 -1.06
C THR A 183 17.51 -10.29 -0.63
N LEU A 184 17.47 -10.70 0.65
CA LEU A 184 18.30 -11.77 1.20
C LEU A 184 17.83 -13.16 0.72
N GLU A 185 16.54 -13.35 0.47
CA GLU A 185 15.98 -14.60 -0.07
C GLU A 185 16.26 -14.76 -1.57
N GLU A 186 16.01 -13.71 -2.37
CA GLU A 186 16.15 -13.74 -3.83
C GLU A 186 17.61 -13.62 -4.27
N LEU A 187 18.45 -12.93 -3.50
CA LEU A 187 19.84 -12.63 -3.78
C LEU A 187 20.06 -12.04 -5.18
N PRO A 188 19.50 -10.85 -5.45
CA PRO A 188 19.57 -10.24 -6.78
C PRO A 188 21.03 -9.98 -7.20
N PRO A 189 21.36 -10.07 -8.50
CA PRO A 189 22.73 -9.91 -9.00
C PRO A 189 23.42 -8.62 -8.55
N GLU A 190 22.69 -7.51 -8.48
CA GLU A 190 23.24 -6.22 -8.04
C GLU A 190 23.60 -6.21 -6.55
N PHE A 191 22.81 -6.89 -5.69
CA PHE A 191 23.15 -7.06 -4.29
C PHE A 191 24.41 -7.92 -4.11
N ILE A 192 24.49 -9.05 -4.84
CA ILE A 192 25.68 -9.90 -4.82
C ILE A 192 26.91 -9.15 -5.30
N LYS A 193 26.78 -8.35 -6.36
CA LYS A 193 27.84 -7.51 -6.89
C LYS A 193 28.29 -6.45 -5.88
N LEU A 194 27.36 -5.84 -5.14
CA LEU A 194 27.67 -4.91 -4.06
C LEU A 194 28.54 -5.59 -3.00
N VAL A 195 28.12 -6.75 -2.49
CA VAL A 195 28.85 -7.52 -1.47
C VAL A 195 30.22 -7.99 -1.97
N VAL A 196 30.31 -8.48 -3.21
CA VAL A 196 31.55 -8.99 -3.78
C VAL A 196 32.57 -7.87 -4.02
N LYS A 197 32.13 -6.66 -4.37
CA LYS A 197 33.02 -5.51 -4.57
C LYS A 197 33.83 -5.14 -3.32
N ASP A 198 33.30 -5.42 -2.12
CA ASP A 198 33.97 -5.07 -0.86
C ASP A 198 35.23 -5.89 -0.59
N PHE A 199 35.36 -7.10 -1.17
CA PHE A 199 36.50 -7.98 -0.91
C PHE A 199 37.17 -8.56 -2.17
N TYR A 200 36.56 -8.46 -3.35
CA TYR A 200 37.08 -9.02 -4.58
C TYR A 200 37.76 -7.91 -5.41
N PRO A 201 39.11 -7.89 -5.50
CA PRO A 201 39.86 -6.76 -6.08
C PRO A 201 39.84 -6.73 -7.62
N HIS A 202 39.18 -7.70 -8.27
CA HIS A 202 39.11 -7.81 -9.72
C HIS A 202 37.72 -7.44 -10.24
N ALA A 203 37.61 -7.27 -11.56
CA ALA A 203 36.34 -6.99 -12.22
C ALA A 203 35.29 -8.07 -11.86
N VAL A 204 34.14 -7.62 -11.36
CA VAL A 204 33.02 -8.47 -11.00
C VAL A 204 32.24 -8.85 -12.25
N THR A 205 32.68 -9.94 -12.91
CA THR A 205 32.04 -10.48 -14.12
C THR A 205 30.79 -11.30 -13.79
N LYS A 206 29.93 -11.55 -14.78
CA LYS A 206 28.73 -12.40 -14.63
C LYS A 206 29.04 -13.77 -14.00
N LYS A 207 30.17 -14.40 -14.39
CA LYS A 207 30.62 -15.68 -13.84
C LYS A 207 31.02 -15.60 -12.37
N VAL A 208 31.60 -14.47 -11.94
CA VAL A 208 31.92 -14.22 -10.52
C VAL A 208 30.65 -14.06 -9.72
N ILE A 209 29.66 -13.32 -10.24
CA ILE A 209 28.35 -13.15 -9.61
C ILE A 209 27.65 -14.51 -9.47
N GLU A 210 27.54 -15.30 -10.54
CA GLU A 210 26.91 -16.63 -10.49
C GLU A 210 27.56 -17.56 -9.44
N LYS A 211 28.90 -17.56 -9.36
CA LYS A 211 29.63 -18.32 -8.35
C LYS A 211 29.34 -17.81 -6.94
N ALA A 212 29.36 -16.49 -6.74
CA ALA A 212 29.07 -15.87 -5.45
C ALA A 212 27.63 -16.12 -4.99
N THR A 213 26.65 -16.02 -5.90
CA THR A 213 25.25 -16.35 -5.64
C THR A 213 25.08 -17.80 -5.22
N ALA A 214 25.73 -18.75 -5.89
CA ALA A 214 25.66 -20.16 -5.53
C ALA A 214 26.20 -20.42 -4.10
N ILE A 215 27.33 -19.80 -3.75
CA ILE A 215 27.91 -19.87 -2.40
C ILE A 215 26.98 -19.21 -1.38
N ALA A 216 26.47 -18.01 -1.66
CA ALA A 216 25.57 -17.27 -0.78
C ALA A 216 24.28 -18.07 -0.48
N LYS A 217 23.69 -18.73 -1.50
CA LYS A 217 22.54 -19.64 -1.31
C LYS A 217 22.88 -20.82 -0.41
N GLN A 218 24.07 -21.41 -0.56
CA GLN A 218 24.51 -22.52 0.28
C GLN A 218 24.72 -22.10 1.75
N VAL A 219 25.15 -20.87 1.99
CA VAL A 219 25.36 -20.32 3.35
C VAL A 219 24.05 -19.80 3.96
N GLY A 220 23.18 -19.20 3.15
CA GLY A 220 22.01 -18.44 3.58
C GLY A 220 20.75 -19.26 3.86
N ALA A 221 20.63 -20.48 3.33
CA ALA A 221 19.40 -21.26 3.40
C ALA A 221 18.90 -21.65 4.82
N ASN A 222 19.67 -21.39 5.90
CA ASN A 222 19.31 -21.84 7.26
C ASN A 222 19.80 -20.93 8.42
N ARG A 223 20.13 -19.64 8.21
CA ARG A 223 20.85 -18.88 9.26
C ARG A 223 20.45 -17.44 9.57
N LEU A 224 19.59 -16.80 8.79
CA LEU A 224 19.15 -15.44 9.08
C LEU A 224 17.84 -15.49 9.86
N ASP A 225 17.96 -15.63 11.18
CA ASP A 225 16.84 -15.34 12.06
C ASP A 225 16.71 -13.81 12.17
N LEU A 226 15.97 -13.22 11.24
CA LEU A 226 15.74 -11.78 11.17
C LEU A 226 14.87 -11.28 12.34
N SER A 227 14.36 -12.16 13.21
CA SER A 227 13.73 -11.77 14.48
C SER A 227 14.69 -11.03 15.42
N ILE A 228 16.01 -11.25 15.29
CA ILE A 228 17.04 -10.51 16.06
C ILE A 228 17.10 -9.03 15.64
N ILE A 229 16.72 -8.72 14.39
CA ILE A 229 16.61 -7.33 13.91
C ILE A 229 15.36 -6.67 14.51
N ASP A 230 14.28 -7.42 14.72
CA ASP A 230 13.06 -6.88 15.32
C ASP A 230 13.30 -6.37 16.75
N GLU A 231 14.04 -7.11 17.58
CA GLU A 231 14.34 -6.72 18.98
C GLU A 231 15.37 -5.58 19.09
N SER A 232 16.40 -5.55 18.24
CA SER A 232 17.47 -4.54 18.33
C SER A 232 17.06 -3.14 17.86
N ILE A 233 16.09 -3.04 16.94
CA ILE A 233 15.54 -1.74 16.52
C ILE A 233 14.63 -1.15 17.61
N ILE A 234 13.85 -1.97 18.33
CA ILE A 234 13.01 -1.50 19.45
C ILE A 234 13.88 -0.85 20.54
N MET A 235 15.05 -1.41 20.83
CA MET A 235 16.02 -0.86 21.80
C MET A 235 16.74 0.40 21.30
N SER A 236 16.63 0.76 20.02
CA SER A 236 17.27 1.96 19.45
C SER A 236 16.48 3.24 19.76
N ASN A 237 15.14 3.13 19.86
CA ASN A 237 14.27 4.27 20.18
C ASN A 237 14.41 4.73 21.65
N GLU A 238 14.89 3.87 22.57
CA GLU A 238 15.26 4.29 23.93
C GLU A 238 16.44 5.29 23.95
N ARG A 239 17.27 5.31 22.89
CA ARG A 239 18.51 6.09 22.86
C ARG A 239 18.37 7.48 22.24
N VAL A 240 17.31 7.74 21.47
CA VAL A 240 17.12 9.04 20.80
C VAL A 240 16.59 10.10 21.77
N GLU A 241 15.72 9.75 22.72
CA GLU A 241 15.20 10.71 23.71
C GLU A 241 16.23 11.16 24.78
N GLN A 242 17.35 10.46 24.94
CA GLN A 242 18.38 10.85 25.92
C GLN A 242 19.42 11.86 25.39
N LEU A 243 19.45 12.12 24.08
CA LEU A 243 20.45 12.99 23.45
C LEU A 243 20.05 14.47 23.40
N ASP A 244 18.80 14.83 23.72
CA ASP A 244 18.31 16.22 23.73
C ASP A 244 18.53 16.96 25.07
N SER A 245 19.36 16.41 25.96
CA SER A 245 19.85 17.17 27.12
C SER A 245 21.11 17.96 26.73
N PRO A 246 21.13 19.31 26.88
CA PRO A 246 22.25 20.12 26.45
C PRO A 246 23.44 19.87 27.37
N THR A 247 24.33 18.96 26.96
CA THR A 247 25.62 18.79 27.62
C THR A 247 26.56 19.87 27.11
N THR A 248 26.80 20.85 27.97
CA THR A 248 27.83 21.88 27.80
C THR A 248 29.19 21.23 27.60
N VAL A 249 29.77 21.36 26.41
CA VAL A 249 31.17 21.00 26.13
C VAL A 249 32.06 22.21 26.45
N PRO A 250 33.12 22.09 27.27
CA PRO A 250 34.11 23.15 27.42
C PRO A 250 34.93 23.29 26.15
N ALA A 251 35.14 24.54 25.74
CA ALA A 251 35.93 24.94 24.58
C ALA A 251 37.37 24.42 24.65
N GLU A 252 37.84 23.84 23.55
CA GLU A 252 39.26 23.63 23.30
C GLU A 252 39.69 24.32 22.00
N GLU A 253 40.91 24.83 22.06
CA GLU A 253 41.55 25.89 21.28
C GLU A 253 41.77 25.53 19.81
N VAL A 254 41.49 26.48 18.91
CA VAL A 254 41.88 26.45 17.50
C VAL A 254 43.01 27.45 17.26
N ALA A 255 44.11 26.99 16.68
CA ALA A 255 45.00 27.77 15.79
C ALA A 255 46.01 26.83 15.09
N PRO A 256 46.70 27.23 13.99
CA PRO A 256 46.13 27.39 12.65
C PRO A 256 47.03 26.80 11.52
N GLU A 257 46.43 26.63 10.32
CA GLU A 257 46.95 26.90 8.94
C GLU A 257 48.38 26.45 8.49
N THR A 258 48.73 26.13 7.23
CA THR A 258 48.16 26.03 5.86
C THR A 258 49.26 25.35 4.96
N PRO A 259 49.45 25.55 3.64
CA PRO A 259 49.29 24.48 2.62
C PRO A 259 50.53 24.30 1.69
N ALA A 260 50.51 23.32 0.79
CA ALA A 260 51.19 23.31 -0.53
C ALA A 260 50.88 21.95 -1.21
N ASP A 261 50.17 21.87 -2.33
CA ASP A 261 50.45 22.32 -3.71
C ASP A 261 51.14 21.25 -4.57
N SER A 262 50.63 21.15 -5.80
CA SER A 262 51.30 20.78 -7.06
C SER A 262 51.40 19.33 -7.57
N GLU A 263 50.95 19.23 -8.85
CA GLU A 263 51.49 18.46 -9.99
C GLU A 263 50.81 17.17 -10.52
N VAL A 264 49.92 17.43 -11.48
CA VAL A 264 49.80 16.89 -12.86
C VAL A 264 50.93 15.97 -13.36
N LYS A 265 50.56 14.86 -14.03
CA LYS A 265 51.15 14.44 -15.32
C LYS A 265 50.31 13.38 -16.05
N GLU A 266 50.02 13.70 -17.31
CA GLU A 266 49.57 12.80 -18.37
C GLU A 266 50.64 11.76 -18.73
N ASP A 267 50.23 10.57 -19.19
CA ASP A 267 50.79 10.01 -20.43
C ASP A 267 49.92 8.87 -21.00
N LYS A 268 49.70 8.95 -22.32
CA LYS A 268 49.25 7.89 -23.25
C LYS A 268 50.48 7.55 -24.11
N PRO A 269 50.68 6.32 -24.65
CA PRO A 269 50.13 6.06 -25.99
C PRO A 269 49.91 4.58 -26.44
N ALA A 270 49.16 4.47 -27.54
CA ALA A 270 49.30 3.56 -28.71
C ALA A 270 48.94 2.05 -28.64
N GLU A 271 47.74 1.75 -29.16
CA GLU A 271 47.45 1.07 -30.46
C GLU A 271 48.28 -0.16 -30.92
N LYS A 272 47.57 -1.27 -31.20
CA LYS A 272 47.73 -2.13 -32.41
C LYS A 272 46.67 -3.26 -32.48
N GLU A 273 45.96 -3.31 -33.60
CA GLU A 273 45.23 -4.49 -34.12
C GLU A 273 46.22 -5.57 -34.63
N PRO A 274 45.75 -6.82 -34.90
CA PRO A 274 45.35 -7.12 -36.29
C PRO A 274 44.16 -8.09 -36.49
N GLU A 275 43.80 -8.17 -37.78
CA GLU A 275 42.74 -8.84 -38.53
C GLU A 275 42.47 -10.35 -38.37
N VAL A 276 41.17 -10.68 -38.50
CA VAL A 276 40.47 -11.63 -39.42
C VAL A 276 41.13 -12.94 -39.87
N SER A 277 40.42 -14.06 -39.66
CA SER A 277 40.27 -15.13 -40.67
C SER A 277 39.10 -16.08 -40.37
N ALA A 278 38.18 -16.25 -41.33
CA ALA A 278 37.30 -17.42 -41.47
C ALA A 278 37.94 -18.43 -42.46
N PRO A 279 37.49 -19.70 -42.52
CA PRO A 279 36.52 -20.02 -43.58
C PRO A 279 35.50 -21.16 -43.24
N GLN A 280 34.35 -21.10 -43.95
CA GLN A 280 33.58 -22.17 -44.65
C GLN A 280 33.31 -23.53 -43.96
N SER A 281 32.28 -24.33 -44.24
CA SER A 281 30.98 -24.29 -44.94
C SER A 281 30.54 -25.77 -44.97
N ALA A 282 29.29 -26.13 -44.65
CA ALA A 282 28.66 -27.37 -45.12
C ALA A 282 27.15 -27.35 -44.79
N GLU A 283 26.32 -27.26 -45.83
CA GLU A 283 24.93 -27.72 -45.81
C GLU A 283 24.91 -29.27 -45.90
N PRO A 284 23.83 -29.95 -45.49
CA PRO A 284 22.77 -30.23 -46.48
C PRO A 284 21.31 -30.21 -45.97
N GLU A 285 20.45 -29.98 -46.96
CA GLU A 285 19.12 -30.57 -47.19
C GLU A 285 17.87 -30.09 -46.43
N THR A 286 17.11 -29.28 -47.18
CA THR A 286 15.73 -28.83 -46.99
C THR A 286 14.69 -29.96 -47.05
N LYS A 287 13.82 -30.03 -46.04
CA LYS A 287 12.45 -30.55 -46.15
C LYS A 287 11.47 -29.42 -45.80
N LEU A 288 10.63 -29.07 -46.76
CA LEU A 288 9.52 -28.12 -46.61
C LEU A 288 8.43 -28.77 -45.74
N VAL A 289 8.14 -28.14 -44.60
CA VAL A 289 6.90 -28.34 -43.82
C VAL A 289 6.25 -26.97 -43.73
N GLU A 290 5.05 -26.85 -44.29
CA GLU A 290 4.16 -25.70 -44.11
C GLU A 290 3.79 -25.60 -42.62
N ILE A 291 4.29 -24.55 -41.95
CA ILE A 291 3.92 -24.22 -40.57
C ILE A 291 2.85 -23.14 -40.66
N GLU A 292 1.61 -23.50 -40.29
CA GLU A 292 0.58 -22.53 -39.92
C GLU A 292 1.15 -21.64 -38.81
N THR A 293 1.37 -20.37 -39.13
CA THR A 293 1.86 -19.38 -38.18
C THR A 293 0.69 -18.88 -37.33
N THR A 294 0.40 -19.59 -36.23
CA THR A 294 -0.13 -18.89 -35.07
C THR A 294 1.02 -18.04 -34.50
N PRO A 295 0.81 -16.74 -34.20
CA PRO A 295 1.84 -15.94 -33.58
C PRO A 295 2.25 -16.59 -32.25
N PRO A 296 3.55 -16.58 -31.90
CA PRO A 296 4.02 -17.19 -30.67
C PRO A 296 3.33 -16.54 -29.47
N PRO A 297 3.02 -17.29 -28.41
CA PRO A 297 2.45 -16.71 -27.20
C PRO A 297 3.47 -15.72 -26.62
N THR A 298 3.16 -14.43 -26.74
CA THR A 298 3.89 -13.37 -26.05
C THR A 298 3.91 -13.70 -24.57
N LYS A 299 5.08 -13.57 -23.95
CA LYS A 299 5.32 -13.92 -22.56
C LYS A 299 4.52 -12.98 -21.66
N ARG A 300 3.26 -13.31 -21.38
CA ARG A 300 2.39 -12.55 -20.47
C ARG A 300 3.01 -12.53 -19.09
N LEU A 301 3.38 -11.34 -18.60
CA LEU A 301 3.79 -11.17 -17.21
C LEU A 301 2.53 -11.03 -16.34
N SER A 302 2.21 -12.05 -15.55
CA SER A 302 1.13 -11.99 -14.57
C SER A 302 1.67 -11.38 -13.28
N LEU A 303 1.15 -10.20 -12.92
CA LEU A 303 1.56 -9.47 -11.72
C LEU A 303 0.82 -9.99 -10.50
N ARG A 304 1.46 -9.84 -9.35
CA ARG A 304 0.83 -10.02 -8.03
C ARG A 304 0.42 -8.69 -7.43
N LYS A 305 -0.52 -8.73 -6.49
CA LYS A 305 -0.90 -7.57 -5.68
C LYS A 305 0.35 -6.94 -5.03
N GLY A 306 0.50 -5.62 -5.18
CA GLY A 306 1.62 -4.83 -4.70
C GLY A 306 2.87 -4.83 -5.59
N GLU A 307 2.87 -5.63 -6.68
CA GLU A 307 3.98 -5.67 -7.61
C GLU A 307 4.08 -4.39 -8.45
N ARG A 308 5.31 -3.99 -8.75
CA ARG A 308 5.62 -2.73 -9.45
C ARG A 308 6.45 -3.00 -10.69
N VAL A 309 6.12 -2.31 -11.77
CA VAL A 309 6.81 -2.43 -13.07
C VAL A 309 7.17 -1.03 -13.57
N SER A 310 8.36 -0.89 -14.16
CA SER A 310 8.75 0.36 -14.82
C SER A 310 8.15 0.40 -16.22
N LEU A 311 7.60 1.54 -16.64
CA LEU A 311 7.00 1.71 -17.96
C LEU A 311 8.00 2.32 -18.96
N THR A 312 8.95 3.11 -18.48
CA THR A 312 9.94 3.82 -19.32
C THR A 312 11.21 3.01 -19.58
N MET A 313 11.51 2.01 -18.75
CA MET A 313 12.71 1.16 -18.89
C MET A 313 12.52 -0.06 -19.80
N GLU A 314 11.36 -0.17 -20.46
CA GLU A 314 11.12 -1.16 -21.51
C GLU A 314 11.83 -0.74 -22.82
N ASP A 315 12.16 -1.70 -23.68
CA ASP A 315 12.79 -1.45 -24.99
C ASP A 315 11.84 -1.88 -26.12
N PRO A 316 11.15 -0.95 -26.81
CA PRO A 316 11.24 0.51 -26.70
C PRO A 316 10.45 1.09 -25.49
N PRO A 317 10.79 2.32 -25.03
CA PRO A 317 10.10 2.98 -23.92
C PRO A 317 8.61 3.15 -24.19
N LEU A 318 7.78 2.84 -23.21
CA LEU A 318 6.34 2.92 -23.36
C LEU A 318 5.89 4.36 -23.18
N THR A 319 5.44 4.98 -24.26
CA THR A 319 4.88 6.33 -24.24
C THR A 319 3.35 6.30 -24.38
N LYS A 320 2.80 5.27 -25.03
CA LYS A 320 1.36 5.10 -25.27
C LYS A 320 0.86 3.74 -24.80
N LEU A 321 -0.15 3.77 -23.95
CA LEU A 321 -0.67 2.61 -23.24
C LEU A 321 -2.16 2.45 -23.53
N LYS A 322 -2.59 1.20 -23.64
CA LYS A 322 -3.99 0.79 -23.52
C LYS A 322 -4.16 0.01 -22.23
N VAL A 323 -4.96 0.54 -21.33
CA VAL A 323 -5.34 -0.06 -20.06
C VAL A 323 -6.71 -0.70 -20.23
N GLY A 324 -6.77 -2.03 -20.25
CA GLY A 324 -8.03 -2.77 -20.30
C GLY A 324 -8.44 -3.19 -18.89
N LEU A 325 -9.63 -2.78 -18.44
CA LEU A 325 -10.24 -3.20 -17.18
C LEU A 325 -11.42 -4.10 -17.51
N GLY A 326 -11.40 -5.35 -17.05
CA GLY A 326 -12.45 -6.30 -17.39
C GLY A 326 -12.92 -7.15 -16.22
N TRP A 327 -14.11 -7.72 -16.36
CA TRP A 327 -14.78 -8.52 -15.34
C TRP A 327 -15.82 -9.48 -15.93
N ASP A 328 -16.06 -10.57 -15.19
CA ASP A 328 -17.13 -11.52 -15.46
C ASP A 328 -18.26 -11.34 -14.45
N VAL A 329 -19.47 -11.13 -14.94
CA VAL A 329 -20.66 -11.07 -14.08
C VAL A 329 -21.22 -12.47 -13.92
N SER A 330 -21.42 -12.91 -12.67
CA SER A 330 -22.09 -14.19 -12.43
C SER A 330 -23.55 -14.11 -12.87
N SER A 331 -23.98 -14.99 -13.78
CA SER A 331 -25.34 -15.03 -14.30
C SER A 331 -26.38 -15.59 -13.33
N GLN A 332 -26.02 -15.80 -12.05
CA GLN A 332 -26.76 -16.67 -11.15
C GLN A 332 -28.05 -16.09 -10.56
N GLN A 333 -28.38 -14.80 -10.77
CA GLN A 333 -29.59 -14.21 -10.16
C GLN A 333 -30.42 -13.26 -11.04
N GLY A 334 -30.13 -13.13 -12.34
CA GLY A 334 -30.92 -12.26 -13.23
C GLY A 334 -30.88 -10.77 -12.86
N THR A 335 -29.97 -10.37 -11.97
CA THR A 335 -29.66 -8.99 -11.63
C THR A 335 -28.57 -8.49 -12.57
N GLU A 336 -28.82 -7.38 -13.25
CA GLU A 336 -27.81 -6.71 -14.06
C GLU A 336 -26.77 -6.08 -13.13
N PHE A 337 -25.49 -6.36 -13.40
CA PHE A 337 -24.37 -5.67 -12.78
C PHE A 337 -23.89 -4.60 -13.75
N ASP A 338 -23.84 -3.39 -13.25
CA ASP A 338 -23.38 -2.22 -13.99
C ASP A 338 -22.13 -1.72 -13.28
N LEU A 339 -20.98 -1.99 -13.89
CA LEU A 339 -19.68 -1.62 -13.37
C LEU A 339 -19.15 -0.49 -14.24
N ASP A 340 -18.67 0.56 -13.60
CA ASP A 340 -18.12 1.74 -14.26
C ASP A 340 -16.62 1.86 -13.98
N VAL A 341 -15.84 2.25 -14.98
CA VAL A 341 -14.45 2.70 -14.78
C VAL A 341 -14.40 4.20 -14.52
N HIS A 342 -13.62 4.53 -13.50
CA HIS A 342 -13.29 5.88 -13.09
C HIS A 342 -11.76 6.03 -13.07
N VAL A 343 -11.26 7.12 -13.64
CA VAL A 343 -9.81 7.42 -13.62
C VAL A 343 -9.58 8.80 -13.03
N PHE A 344 -8.75 8.87 -11.98
CA PHE A 344 -8.39 10.12 -11.35
C PHE A 344 -6.92 10.44 -11.66
N LEU A 345 -6.68 11.60 -12.27
CA LEU A 345 -5.34 12.14 -12.46
C LEU A 345 -5.03 13.09 -11.28
N LEU A 346 -4.16 12.65 -10.38
CA LEU A 346 -3.88 13.26 -9.09
C LEU A 346 -2.53 13.98 -9.07
N ASN A 347 -2.47 15.10 -8.36
CA ASN A 347 -1.26 15.86 -8.06
C ASN A 347 -0.52 15.31 -6.83
N GLU A 348 0.55 15.99 -6.42
CA GLU A 348 1.35 15.67 -5.23
C GLU A 348 0.53 15.59 -3.93
N ASN A 349 -0.59 16.33 -3.85
CA ASN A 349 -1.50 16.36 -2.70
C ASN A 349 -2.60 15.29 -2.79
N GLN A 350 -2.49 14.36 -3.73
CA GLN A 350 -3.50 13.32 -4.00
C GLN A 350 -4.89 13.87 -4.37
N LYS A 351 -4.96 15.07 -4.96
CA LYS A 351 -6.19 15.67 -5.48
C LYS A 351 -6.11 15.86 -6.98
N VAL A 352 -7.25 15.89 -7.66
CA VAL A 352 -7.29 16.32 -9.05
C VAL A 352 -6.87 17.80 -9.15
N PRO A 353 -5.99 18.20 -10.10
CA PRO A 353 -5.66 19.61 -10.28
C PRO A 353 -6.88 20.45 -10.66
N LYS A 354 -7.79 19.87 -11.43
CA LYS A 354 -9.09 20.43 -11.85
C LYS A 354 -10.09 19.30 -12.02
N GLU A 355 -11.38 19.61 -11.96
CA GLU A 355 -12.45 18.59 -12.10
C GLU A 355 -12.37 17.84 -13.42
N GLU A 356 -11.90 18.47 -14.50
CA GLU A 356 -11.76 17.82 -15.81
C GLU A 356 -10.69 16.72 -15.85
N PHE A 357 -9.83 16.63 -14.83
CA PHE A 357 -8.88 15.53 -14.65
C PHE A 357 -9.49 14.27 -14.00
N PHE A 358 -10.79 14.31 -13.67
CA PHE A 358 -11.57 13.13 -13.34
C PHE A 358 -12.25 12.58 -14.61
N ILE A 359 -11.83 11.39 -15.04
CA ILE A 359 -12.24 10.77 -16.29
C ILE A 359 -13.28 9.68 -16.02
N PHE A 360 -14.40 9.77 -16.73
CA PHE A 360 -15.54 8.86 -16.64
C PHE A 360 -16.42 9.01 -17.88
N TYR A 361 -17.52 8.25 -17.98
CA TYR A 361 -18.32 8.17 -19.21
C TYR A 361 -18.86 9.52 -19.76
N ASN A 362 -19.11 10.53 -18.91
CA ASN A 362 -19.53 11.88 -19.33
C ASN A 362 -18.37 12.87 -19.52
N ASN A 363 -17.19 12.59 -18.96
CA ASN A 363 -15.96 13.34 -19.21
C ASN A 363 -14.86 12.36 -19.65
N PRO A 364 -14.91 11.85 -20.90
CA PRO A 364 -14.08 10.72 -21.29
C PRO A 364 -12.61 11.11 -21.53
N GLN A 365 -12.25 12.40 -21.62
CA GLN A 365 -10.91 12.82 -21.98
C GLN A 365 -10.37 13.89 -21.04
N SER A 366 -9.10 13.76 -20.65
CA SER A 366 -8.40 14.75 -19.82
C SER A 366 -8.11 16.03 -20.62
N PRO A 367 -8.01 17.20 -19.98
CA PRO A 367 -7.81 18.48 -20.66
C PRO A 367 -6.44 18.61 -21.36
N ASP A 368 -5.44 17.87 -20.91
CA ASP A 368 -4.13 17.74 -21.56
C ASP A 368 -4.11 16.68 -22.70
N GLY A 369 -5.22 15.97 -22.88
CA GLY A 369 -5.37 14.91 -23.88
C GLY A 369 -4.51 13.68 -23.60
N SER A 370 -3.92 13.55 -22.41
CA SER A 370 -3.09 12.41 -22.04
C SER A 370 -3.90 11.15 -21.74
N THR A 371 -5.16 11.28 -21.34
CA THR A 371 -5.98 10.15 -20.91
C THR A 371 -7.34 10.19 -21.58
N ASN A 372 -7.79 9.07 -22.12
CA ASN A 372 -9.08 8.96 -22.80
C ASN A 372 -9.75 7.61 -22.53
N LEU A 373 -10.92 7.62 -21.88
CA LEU A 373 -11.80 6.46 -21.71
C LEU A 373 -12.58 6.23 -23.00
N LEU A 374 -12.37 5.07 -23.62
CA LEU A 374 -13.05 4.69 -24.84
C LEU A 374 -14.46 4.19 -24.51
N LYS A 375 -15.48 4.74 -25.20
CA LYS A 375 -16.83 4.19 -25.15
C LYS A 375 -16.85 2.81 -25.83
N ASP A 376 -16.89 1.80 -24.97
CA ASP A 376 -17.32 0.41 -25.13
C ASP A 376 -17.41 -0.15 -26.56
N SER A 377 -16.55 -1.15 -26.85
CA SER A 377 -16.88 -2.19 -27.82
C SER A 377 -17.42 -3.37 -27.03
N ARG A 378 -18.75 -3.47 -26.90
CA ARG A 378 -19.47 -4.65 -26.39
C ARG A 378 -19.34 -5.82 -27.37
N THR A 379 -18.13 -6.22 -27.72
CA THR A 379 -17.87 -7.39 -28.53
C THR A 379 -18.11 -8.62 -27.67
N ALA A 380 -19.33 -9.14 -27.76
CA ALA A 380 -19.70 -10.52 -27.49
C ALA A 380 -19.16 -11.13 -26.18
N GLY A 381 -19.60 -10.60 -25.03
CA GLY A 381 -19.57 -11.36 -23.77
C GLY A 381 -18.35 -11.18 -22.88
N ASN A 382 -17.45 -10.24 -23.17
CA ASN A 382 -16.41 -9.79 -22.23
C ASN A 382 -16.72 -8.35 -21.81
N ASN A 383 -17.04 -8.11 -20.53
CA ASN A 383 -17.27 -6.75 -20.03
C ASN A 383 -15.89 -6.12 -19.82
N THR A 384 -15.42 -5.34 -20.78
CA THR A 384 -14.10 -4.70 -20.70
C THR A 384 -14.20 -3.26 -21.15
N GLU A 385 -13.72 -2.35 -20.31
CA GLU A 385 -13.52 -0.95 -20.63
C GLU A 385 -12.05 -0.68 -20.91
N THR A 386 -11.77 0.25 -21.82
CA THR A 386 -10.40 0.58 -22.24
C THR A 386 -10.10 2.05 -22.03
N VAL A 387 -9.02 2.33 -21.31
CA VAL A 387 -8.46 3.67 -21.12
C VAL A 387 -7.18 3.78 -21.93
N PHE A 388 -7.08 4.79 -22.76
CA PHE A 388 -5.86 5.16 -23.46
C PHE A 388 -5.06 6.16 -22.60
N VAL A 389 -3.75 5.96 -22.49
CA VAL A 389 -2.85 6.86 -21.75
C VAL A 389 -1.61 7.19 -22.59
N GLU A 390 -1.34 8.47 -22.83
CA GLU A 390 -0.11 8.98 -23.43
C GLU A 390 0.74 9.69 -22.36
N LEU A 391 1.76 8.99 -21.86
CA LEU A 391 2.56 9.41 -20.71
C LEU A 391 3.31 10.74 -20.96
N ASP A 392 3.71 11.00 -22.21
CA ASP A 392 4.43 12.22 -22.61
C ASP A 392 3.54 13.48 -22.61
N LYS A 393 2.21 13.29 -22.66
CA LYS A 393 1.25 14.40 -22.66
C LYS A 393 0.73 14.72 -21.26
N VAL A 394 0.97 13.84 -20.28
CA VAL A 394 0.47 14.03 -18.92
C VAL A 394 1.06 15.31 -18.35
N SER A 395 0.18 16.22 -17.91
CA SER A 395 0.55 17.48 -17.26
C SER A 395 1.60 17.26 -16.16
N SER A 396 2.50 18.24 -16.00
CA SER A 396 3.46 18.24 -14.89
C SER A 396 2.80 18.45 -13.52
N GLU A 397 1.53 18.87 -13.50
CA GLU A 397 0.73 18.94 -12.26
C GLU A 397 0.23 17.55 -11.81
N VAL A 398 0.35 16.52 -12.65
CA VAL A 398 -0.12 15.16 -12.37
C VAL A 398 1.06 14.26 -12.05
N GLU A 399 1.01 13.68 -10.84
CA GLU A 399 2.01 12.75 -10.31
C GLU A 399 1.52 11.29 -10.34
N LYS A 400 0.20 11.08 -10.37
CA LYS A 400 -0.41 9.76 -10.30
C LYS A 400 -1.70 9.67 -11.12
N ILE A 401 -1.94 8.53 -11.75
CA ILE A 401 -3.18 8.16 -12.46
C ILE A 401 -3.74 6.92 -11.77
N VAL A 402 -4.90 7.02 -11.14
CA VAL A 402 -5.52 5.94 -10.36
C VAL A 402 -6.71 5.37 -11.12
N PHE A 403 -6.72 4.03 -11.31
CA PHE A 403 -7.80 3.32 -11.99
C PHE A 403 -8.72 2.65 -10.98
N ILE A 404 -9.98 3.05 -10.99
CA ILE A 404 -11.00 2.60 -10.05
C ILE A 404 -12.15 1.97 -10.81
N VAL A 405 -12.68 0.87 -10.29
CA VAL A 405 -13.91 0.24 -10.75
C VAL A 405 -14.93 0.31 -9.63
N THR A 406 -16.14 0.75 -9.93
CA THR A 406 -17.25 0.82 -8.96
C THR A 406 -18.46 0.07 -9.49
N ILE A 407 -19.27 -0.47 -8.57
CA ILE A 407 -20.59 -1.01 -8.92
C ILE A 407 -21.62 0.12 -8.77
N TYR A 408 -22.38 0.40 -9.83
CA TYR A 408 -23.39 1.45 -9.81
C TYR A 408 -24.49 1.13 -8.80
N ASP A 409 -24.77 2.09 -7.91
CA ASP A 409 -25.80 2.02 -6.87
C ASP A 409 -25.73 0.73 -6.01
N ALA A 410 -24.50 0.27 -5.77
CA ALA A 410 -24.19 -1.00 -5.12
C ALA A 410 -24.93 -1.21 -3.79
N LEU A 411 -25.02 -0.17 -2.96
CA LEU A 411 -25.68 -0.22 -1.66
C LEU A 411 -27.19 -0.45 -1.79
N THR A 412 -27.86 0.28 -2.69
CA THR A 412 -29.31 0.14 -2.91
C THR A 412 -29.64 -1.19 -3.59
N ARG A 413 -28.75 -1.67 -4.46
CA ARG A 413 -28.89 -2.94 -5.19
C ARG A 413 -28.40 -4.15 -4.40
N GLU A 414 -27.85 -3.95 -3.20
CA GLU A 414 -27.22 -4.97 -2.37
C GLU A 414 -26.14 -5.78 -3.12
N GLN A 415 -25.44 -5.12 -4.05
CA GLN A 415 -24.37 -5.69 -4.86
C GLN A 415 -22.99 -5.33 -4.27
N ASN A 416 -22.04 -6.24 -4.41
CA ASN A 416 -20.65 -6.01 -4.03
C ASN A 416 -19.72 -6.88 -4.89
N PHE A 417 -18.42 -6.65 -4.78
CA PHE A 417 -17.42 -7.30 -5.60
C PHE A 417 -17.24 -8.80 -5.31
N SER A 418 -17.75 -9.33 -4.20
CA SER A 418 -17.78 -10.80 -3.98
C SER A 418 -18.71 -11.54 -4.94
N MET A 419 -19.57 -10.82 -5.67
CA MET A 419 -20.49 -11.37 -6.68
C MET A 419 -19.96 -11.23 -8.12
N VAL A 420 -18.83 -10.54 -8.29
CA VAL A 420 -18.16 -10.31 -9.58
C VAL A 420 -16.97 -11.27 -9.65
N ASN A 421 -16.67 -11.81 -10.83
CA ASN A 421 -15.54 -12.74 -11.02
C ASN A 421 -14.54 -12.15 -12.01
N ASN A 422 -13.32 -12.69 -12.00
CA ASN A 422 -12.28 -12.40 -13.00
C ASN A 422 -12.09 -10.89 -13.25
N VAL A 423 -12.08 -10.09 -12.18
CA VAL A 423 -11.73 -8.67 -12.28
C VAL A 423 -10.24 -8.58 -12.60
N PHE A 424 -9.86 -7.90 -13.67
CA PHE A 424 -8.47 -7.74 -14.07
C PHE A 424 -8.18 -6.33 -14.58
N ILE A 425 -6.91 -5.95 -14.51
CA ILE A 425 -6.33 -4.83 -15.25
C ILE A 425 -5.22 -5.36 -16.15
N ARG A 426 -5.28 -5.00 -17.42
CA ARG A 426 -4.31 -5.39 -18.45
C ARG A 426 -3.67 -4.15 -19.04
N MET A 427 -2.36 -4.21 -19.22
CA MET A 427 -1.61 -3.17 -19.91
C MET A 427 -1.10 -3.68 -21.24
N THR A 428 -1.37 -2.93 -22.30
CA THR A 428 -0.95 -3.21 -23.67
C THR A 428 -0.22 -2.01 -24.24
N ASN A 429 0.91 -2.24 -24.90
CA ASN A 429 1.57 -1.20 -25.70
C ASN A 429 0.64 -0.80 -26.84
N ALA A 430 0.24 0.47 -26.88
CA ALA A 430 -0.76 0.91 -27.84
C ALA A 430 -0.27 0.94 -29.29
N GLU A 431 1.04 1.02 -29.50
CA GLU A 431 1.67 1.12 -30.82
C GLU A 431 1.89 -0.26 -31.44
N THR A 432 2.38 -1.21 -30.64
CA THR A 432 2.66 -2.58 -31.11
C THR A 432 1.46 -3.53 -30.95
N GLY A 433 0.54 -3.22 -30.04
CA GLY A 433 -0.54 -4.12 -29.63
C GLY A 433 -0.10 -5.25 -28.70
N GLU A 434 1.15 -5.23 -28.23
CA GLU A 434 1.71 -6.24 -27.34
C GLU A 434 1.16 -6.11 -25.92
N GLU A 435 0.62 -7.20 -25.37
CA GLU A 435 0.25 -7.29 -23.96
C GLU A 435 1.51 -7.45 -23.12
N MET A 436 1.72 -6.52 -22.20
CA MET A 436 2.96 -6.44 -21.42
C MET A 436 2.78 -7.16 -20.09
N PHE A 437 1.71 -6.81 -19.38
CA PHE A 437 1.36 -7.43 -18.12
C PHE A 437 -0.14 -7.38 -17.85
N GLN A 438 -0.57 -8.32 -17.02
CA GLN A 438 -1.94 -8.41 -16.51
C GLN A 438 -1.89 -8.67 -15.01
N PHE A 439 -2.77 -8.00 -14.28
CA PHE A 439 -3.02 -8.29 -12.88
C PHE A 439 -4.45 -8.80 -12.74
N ASP A 440 -4.57 -10.04 -12.27
CA ASP A 440 -5.84 -10.70 -11.98
C ASP A 440 -6.17 -10.58 -10.50
N LEU A 441 -7.33 -10.03 -10.19
CA LEU A 441 -7.88 -10.04 -8.84
C LEU A 441 -8.56 -11.40 -8.64
N ALA A 442 -7.80 -12.36 -8.10
CA ALA A 442 -8.13 -13.78 -8.07
C ALA A 442 -9.55 -14.15 -7.55
N ASN A 443 -10.23 -13.26 -6.80
CA ASN A 443 -11.58 -13.47 -6.26
C ASN A 443 -12.61 -12.40 -6.66
N GLY A 444 -12.34 -11.56 -7.66
CA GLY A 444 -13.24 -10.48 -8.09
C GLY A 444 -13.49 -9.37 -7.05
N GLY A 445 -12.97 -9.51 -5.84
CA GLY A 445 -12.96 -8.55 -4.73
C GLY A 445 -13.50 -9.21 -3.46
N GLY A 446 -14.03 -8.42 -2.53
CA GLY A 446 -14.65 -8.87 -1.29
C GLY A 446 -16.01 -8.20 -1.07
N PRO A 447 -16.47 -8.01 0.19
CA PRO A 447 -17.75 -7.35 0.48
C PRO A 447 -17.81 -5.87 0.06
N GLU A 448 -16.74 -5.34 -0.54
CA GLU A 448 -16.60 -3.94 -0.92
C GLU A 448 -17.34 -3.58 -2.20
N THR A 449 -17.55 -2.27 -2.41
CA THR A 449 -18.37 -1.71 -3.50
C THR A 449 -17.54 -0.91 -4.51
N CYS A 450 -16.28 -0.66 -4.19
CA CYS A 450 -15.27 0.04 -5.00
C CYS A 450 -13.96 -0.78 -5.00
N LEU A 451 -13.25 -0.82 -6.13
CA LEU A 451 -11.91 -1.39 -6.24
C LEU A 451 -10.95 -0.38 -6.87
N ILE A 452 -9.85 -0.07 -6.17
CA ILE A 452 -8.67 0.54 -6.79
C ILE A 452 -7.84 -0.59 -7.38
N VAL A 453 -7.85 -0.71 -8.71
CA VAL A 453 -7.31 -1.89 -9.41
C VAL A 453 -5.81 -1.73 -9.67
N GLY A 454 -5.38 -0.53 -10.05
CA GLY A 454 -3.99 -0.20 -10.29
C GLY A 454 -3.75 1.31 -10.31
N GLU A 455 -2.48 1.68 -10.24
CA GLU A 455 -2.04 3.08 -10.34
C GLU A 455 -0.80 3.19 -11.24
N ILE A 456 -0.74 4.26 -12.03
CA ILE A 456 0.47 4.70 -12.74
C ILE A 456 0.98 5.93 -11.99
N TYR A 457 2.26 6.01 -11.67
CA TYR A 457 2.82 7.14 -10.90
C TYR A 457 4.22 7.49 -11.38
N ARG A 458 4.60 8.77 -11.21
CA ARG A 458 5.96 9.24 -11.47
C ARG A 458 6.89 8.87 -10.32
N TYR A 459 8.11 8.48 -10.65
CA TYR A 459 9.19 8.21 -9.71
C TYR A 459 10.53 8.54 -10.36
N ASN A 460 11.24 9.55 -9.86
CA ASN A 460 12.53 10.00 -10.41
C ASN A 460 12.49 10.24 -11.92
N GLU A 461 11.50 11.00 -12.40
CA GLU A 461 11.24 11.29 -13.83
C GLU A 461 10.75 10.11 -14.69
N ASP A 462 10.72 8.89 -14.14
CA ASP A 462 10.17 7.70 -14.80
C ASP A 462 8.71 7.45 -14.42
N TRP A 463 7.98 6.78 -15.31
CA TRP A 463 6.64 6.26 -15.01
C TRP A 463 6.68 4.81 -14.57
N LYS A 464 5.94 4.48 -13.52
CA LYS A 464 5.81 3.13 -12.98
C LYS A 464 4.34 2.75 -12.83
N PHE A 465 4.07 1.47 -12.92
CA PHE A 465 2.77 0.88 -12.60
C PHE A 465 2.85 0.09 -11.30
N THR A 466 1.83 0.18 -10.45
CA THR A 466 1.60 -0.71 -9.30
C THR A 466 0.29 -1.46 -9.48
N ALA A 467 0.32 -2.79 -9.33
CA ALA A 467 -0.88 -3.61 -9.20
C ALA A 467 -1.47 -3.43 -7.79
N VAL A 468 -2.58 -2.72 -7.62
CA VAL A 468 -3.11 -2.33 -6.30
C VAL A 468 -4.10 -3.36 -5.76
N GLY A 469 -5.23 -3.58 -6.44
CA GLY A 469 -6.25 -4.55 -6.05
C GLY A 469 -6.79 -4.38 -4.62
N ASN A 470 -7.06 -3.15 -4.19
CA ASN A 470 -7.63 -2.84 -2.87
C ASN A 470 -9.13 -2.53 -3.00
N GLY A 471 -9.95 -3.17 -2.17
CA GLY A 471 -11.39 -2.93 -2.08
C GLY A 471 -11.75 -1.93 -1.00
N TYR A 472 -12.71 -1.06 -1.28
CA TYR A 472 -13.19 -0.05 -0.33
C TYR A 472 -14.72 -0.05 -0.25
N GLN A 473 -15.24 0.03 0.97
CA GLN A 473 -16.63 0.37 1.23
C GLN A 473 -16.82 1.88 1.02
N SER A 474 -17.07 2.27 -0.21
CA SER A 474 -17.27 3.66 -0.63
C SER A 474 -18.16 3.72 -1.86
N ASP A 475 -18.81 4.85 -2.08
CA ASP A 475 -19.44 5.19 -3.35
C ASP A 475 -18.56 6.17 -4.15
N ILE A 476 -18.94 6.41 -5.41
CA ILE A 476 -18.23 7.35 -6.29
C ILE A 476 -18.29 8.80 -5.78
N GLN A 477 -19.36 9.18 -5.08
CA GLN A 477 -19.51 10.54 -4.55
C GLN A 477 -18.47 10.83 -3.46
N GLN A 478 -18.26 9.87 -2.56
CA GLN A 478 -17.25 9.94 -1.52
C GLN A 478 -15.84 9.91 -2.13
N LEU A 479 -15.59 9.07 -3.14
CA LEU A 479 -14.31 9.07 -3.86
C LEU A 479 -14.02 10.41 -4.55
N CYS A 480 -15.02 10.99 -5.22
CA CYS A 480 -14.92 12.32 -5.81
C CYS A 480 -14.53 13.36 -4.77
N THR A 481 -15.23 13.39 -3.63
CA THR A 481 -14.92 14.31 -2.53
C THR A 481 -13.49 14.10 -2.02
N ASN A 482 -13.09 12.84 -1.83
CA ASN A 482 -11.76 12.47 -1.33
C ASN A 482 -10.65 12.87 -2.31
N PHE A 483 -10.88 12.78 -3.62
CA PHE A 483 -9.93 13.21 -4.65
C PHE A 483 -10.09 14.67 -5.07
N GLY A 484 -10.92 15.47 -4.39
CA GLY A 484 -11.04 16.91 -4.61
C GLY A 484 -11.96 17.34 -5.75
N VAL A 485 -12.85 16.46 -6.22
CA VAL A 485 -13.88 16.76 -7.21
C VAL A 485 -15.15 17.22 -6.49
N GLN A 486 -15.68 18.39 -6.87
CA GLN A 486 -16.98 18.85 -6.38
C GLN A 486 -18.07 18.37 -7.35
N LEU A 487 -18.99 17.55 -6.86
CA LEU A 487 -20.14 17.13 -7.64
C LEU A 487 -21.23 18.21 -7.53
N ALA A 488 -21.52 18.89 -8.65
CA ALA A 488 -22.49 19.98 -8.75
C ALA A 488 -23.96 19.49 -8.80
#